data_AF-A0A6G0RCF1-F1
#
_entry.id   AF-A0A6G0RCF1-F1
#
_cell.length_a   1.000
_cell.length_b   1.000
_cell.length_c   1.000
_cell.angle_alpha   90.00
_cell.angle_beta   90.00
_cell.angle_gamma   90.00
#
_symmetry.space_group_name_H-M   'P 1'
#
loop_
_entity.id
_entity.type
_entity.pdbx_description
1 polymer ?
#
loop_
_entity_poly.entity_id
_entity_poly.type
_entity_poly.pdbx_seq_one_letter_code
_entity_poly.pdbx_strand_id
1 'polypeptide(L)'
;MLAAFGAEDPFQKQICEKRCYNAVMKAQRHVTTPHTLKKRIPWHNDGPNNSVSSLSVLIKWMIDGNNYNRYRGGEGQNGETKQTLEREVSSAIGDSGVMTARTPRVVMSKILALEASFRATSDWLNNTGQGVQN
;
A
#
# COMPACT_ATOMS: atom_id res chain seq x y z
N MET A 1 45.35 26.26 -35.11
CA MET A 1 45.65 25.08 -34.28
C MET A 1 44.58 24.84 -33.20
N LEU A 2 43.31 24.66 -33.60
CA LEU A 2 42.22 24.28 -32.67
C LEU A 2 41.35 23.12 -33.19
N ALA A 3 41.53 22.69 -34.45
CA ALA A 3 40.83 21.53 -35.03
C ALA A 3 41.48 20.17 -34.69
N ALA A 4 42.56 20.15 -33.90
CA ALA A 4 43.30 18.93 -33.55
C ALA A 4 42.70 18.15 -32.35
N PHE A 5 41.61 18.65 -31.76
CA PHE A 5 40.99 18.05 -30.56
C PHE A 5 39.58 17.47 -30.81
N GLY A 6 39.13 17.34 -32.06
CA GLY A 6 37.93 16.55 -32.40
C GLY A 6 36.62 17.05 -31.78
N ALA A 7 36.47 18.35 -31.54
CA ALA A 7 35.24 18.93 -31.01
C ALA A 7 34.37 19.51 -32.13
N GLU A 8 33.88 18.64 -33.03
CA GLU A 8 32.92 19.01 -34.09
C GLU A 8 31.46 18.71 -33.69
N ASP A 9 31.22 18.04 -32.56
CA ASP A 9 29.86 17.80 -32.08
C ASP A 9 29.38 18.97 -31.21
N PRO A 10 28.21 19.58 -31.52
CA PRO A 10 27.61 20.54 -30.60
C PRO A 10 27.37 19.83 -29.27
N PHE A 11 27.82 20.44 -28.16
CA PHE A 11 27.54 19.93 -26.82
C PHE A 11 26.03 20.01 -26.57
N GLN A 12 25.32 18.98 -27.00
CA GLN A 12 23.89 18.82 -26.80
C GLN A 12 23.71 18.54 -25.31
N LYS A 13 23.54 19.59 -24.51
CA LYS A 13 23.24 19.49 -23.08
C LYS A 13 21.83 18.91 -22.92
N GLN A 14 21.67 17.60 -23.20
CA GLN A 14 20.40 16.88 -23.10
C GLN A 14 19.90 16.79 -21.65
N ILE A 15 20.76 17.11 -20.69
CA ILE A 15 20.46 16.98 -19.27
C ILE A 15 20.83 18.28 -18.58
N CYS A 16 19.79 19.04 -18.22
CA CYS A 16 19.93 20.35 -17.60
C CYS A 16 20.71 20.27 -16.27
N GLU A 17 20.33 19.30 -15.41
CA GLU A 17 20.77 19.11 -14.02
C GLU A 17 20.41 17.69 -13.50
N LYS A 18 20.77 17.36 -12.25
CA LYS A 18 20.46 16.08 -11.56
C LYS A 18 18.98 15.68 -11.66
N ARG A 19 18.07 16.67 -11.70
CA ARG A 19 16.64 16.44 -11.89
C ARG A 19 16.31 15.88 -13.28
N CYS A 20 16.87 16.48 -14.33
CA CYS A 20 16.77 15.97 -15.69
C CYS A 20 17.41 14.58 -15.82
N TYR A 21 18.57 14.36 -15.17
CA TYR A 21 19.25 13.05 -15.17
C TYR A 21 18.38 11.96 -14.56
N ASN A 22 17.83 12.21 -13.37
CA ASN A 22 16.96 11.26 -12.69
C ASN A 22 15.68 10.97 -13.49
N ALA A 23 15.14 11.96 -14.22
CA ALA A 23 13.96 11.77 -15.06
C ALA A 23 14.25 10.84 -16.25
N VAL A 24 15.37 11.05 -16.95
CA VAL A 24 15.81 10.19 -18.06
C VAL A 24 16.09 8.77 -17.56
N MET A 25 16.83 8.63 -16.46
CA MET A 25 17.13 7.33 -15.87
C MET A 25 15.87 6.60 -15.38
N LYS A 26 14.88 7.33 -14.84
CA LYS A 26 13.58 6.75 -14.46
C LYS A 26 12.82 6.25 -15.69
N ALA A 27 12.77 7.02 -16.77
CA ALA A 27 12.10 6.64 -18.01
C ALA A 27 12.73 5.38 -18.62
N GLN A 28 14.06 5.28 -18.65
CA GLN A 28 14.77 4.08 -19.14
C GLN A 28 14.42 2.82 -18.32
N ARG A 29 14.30 2.93 -16.99
CA ARG A 29 13.89 1.80 -16.13
C ARG A 29 12.47 1.29 -16.45
N HIS A 30 11.58 2.17 -16.90
CA HIS A 30 10.23 1.79 -17.35
C HIS A 30 10.23 1.08 -18.71
N VAL A 31 11.27 1.24 -19.53
CA VAL A 31 11.41 0.57 -20.84
C VAL A 31 11.97 -0.85 -20.68
N THR A 32 12.84 -1.09 -19.70
CA THR A 32 13.47 -2.42 -19.47
C THR A 32 12.59 -3.39 -18.68
N THR A 33 11.57 -2.91 -17.99
CA THR A 33 10.67 -3.76 -17.21
C THR A 33 9.32 -3.88 -17.92
N PRO A 34 8.89 -5.08 -18.37
CA PRO A 34 7.54 -5.25 -18.88
C PRO A 34 6.57 -4.96 -17.72
N HIS A 35 6.00 -3.76 -17.75
CA HIS A 35 4.98 -3.32 -16.80
C HIS A 35 3.69 -4.04 -17.18
N THR A 36 3.60 -5.33 -16.85
CA THR A 36 2.29 -5.98 -16.76
C THR A 36 1.52 -5.15 -15.73
N LEU A 37 0.47 -4.47 -16.18
CA LEU A 37 -0.47 -3.81 -15.29
C LEU A 37 -1.08 -4.91 -14.44
N LYS A 38 -0.46 -5.23 -13.30
CA LYS A 38 -0.98 -6.21 -12.35
C LYS A 38 -2.37 -5.73 -12.00
N LYS A 39 -3.40 -6.41 -12.51
CA LYS A 39 -4.80 -6.09 -12.22
C LYS A 39 -4.91 -5.99 -10.71
N ARG A 40 -5.40 -4.87 -10.20
CA ARG A 40 -5.55 -4.66 -8.76
C ARG A 40 -6.66 -5.59 -8.27
N ILE A 41 -6.28 -6.71 -7.67
CA ILE A 41 -7.24 -7.69 -7.17
C ILE A 41 -7.92 -7.14 -5.90
N PRO A 42 -9.26 -7.07 -5.84
CA PRO A 42 -9.99 -6.64 -4.67
C PRO A 42 -9.71 -7.52 -3.45
N TRP A 43 -9.71 -6.94 -2.26
CA TRP A 43 -9.40 -7.65 -1.00
C TRP A 43 -10.43 -8.72 -0.59
N HIS A 44 -11.65 -8.66 -1.13
CA HIS A 44 -12.73 -9.59 -0.81
C HIS A 44 -12.84 -10.76 -1.80
N ASN A 45 -12.11 -10.70 -2.93
CA ASN A 45 -12.18 -11.67 -4.03
C ASN A 45 -10.76 -12.09 -4.48
N ASP A 46 -9.85 -12.27 -3.53
CA ASP A 46 -8.45 -12.64 -3.83
C ASP A 46 -8.01 -13.99 -3.26
N GLY A 47 -8.88 -14.70 -2.56
CA GLY A 47 -8.58 -16.01 -2.04
C GLY A 47 -8.97 -17.17 -2.95
N PRO A 48 -8.62 -18.40 -2.55
CA PRO A 48 -8.80 -19.60 -3.36
C PRO A 48 -10.27 -20.01 -3.53
N ASN A 49 -11.15 -19.52 -2.66
CA ASN A 49 -12.59 -19.78 -2.66
C ASN A 49 -13.36 -18.57 -2.10
N ASN A 50 -14.69 -18.62 -2.14
CA ASN A 50 -15.55 -17.52 -1.66
C ASN A 50 -15.55 -17.34 -0.13
N SER A 51 -14.93 -18.24 0.63
CA SER A 51 -14.93 -18.22 2.10
C SER A 51 -13.67 -17.56 2.67
N VAL A 52 -12.56 -17.61 1.95
CA VAL A 52 -11.25 -17.08 2.38
C VAL A 52 -10.85 -15.95 1.45
N SER A 53 -10.49 -14.79 2.01
CA SER A 53 -9.96 -13.63 1.28
C SER A 53 -9.01 -12.85 2.20
N SER A 54 -8.16 -11.98 1.64
CA SER A 54 -7.30 -11.11 2.46
C SER A 54 -8.13 -10.30 3.46
N LEU A 55 -9.33 -9.85 3.06
CA LEU A 55 -10.21 -9.08 3.93
C LEU A 55 -10.75 -9.92 5.09
N SER A 56 -11.20 -11.16 4.82
CA SER A 56 -11.73 -12.02 5.88
C SER A 56 -10.65 -12.44 6.86
N VAL A 57 -9.42 -12.70 6.39
CA VAL A 57 -8.26 -13.00 7.25
C VAL A 57 -7.89 -11.80 8.10
N LEU A 58 -7.83 -10.59 7.52
CA LEU A 58 -7.56 -9.36 8.27
C LEU A 58 -8.63 -9.12 9.35
N ILE A 59 -9.92 -9.23 9.01
CA ILE A 59 -11.00 -9.04 9.96
C ILE A 59 -10.94 -10.10 11.07
N LYS A 60 -10.72 -11.38 10.70
CA LYS A 60 -10.55 -12.47 11.66
C LYS A 60 -9.41 -12.16 12.64
N TRP A 61 -8.26 -11.70 12.14
CA TRP A 61 -7.13 -11.34 13.00
C TRP A 61 -7.50 -10.18 13.94
N MET A 62 -8.19 -9.14 13.45
CA MET A 62 -8.58 -7.99 14.28
C MET A 62 -9.51 -8.35 15.44
N ILE A 63 -10.47 -9.26 15.19
CA ILE A 63 -11.45 -9.69 16.21
C ILE A 63 -10.94 -10.83 17.10
N ASP A 64 -9.79 -11.41 16.77
CA ASP A 64 -9.22 -12.52 17.53
C ASP A 64 -8.48 -12.01 18.77
N GLY A 65 -8.93 -12.47 19.94
CA GLY A 65 -8.36 -12.11 21.23
C GLY A 65 -8.21 -10.60 21.43
N ASN A 66 -6.96 -10.16 21.68
CA ASN A 66 -6.63 -8.77 22.00
C ASN A 66 -5.91 -8.04 20.85
N ASN A 67 -5.95 -8.57 19.62
CA ASN A 67 -5.13 -8.10 18.51
C ASN A 67 -5.41 -6.66 18.08
N TYR A 68 -6.67 -6.26 17.98
CA TYR A 68 -6.99 -4.88 17.63
C TYR A 68 -6.56 -3.87 18.72
N ASN A 69 -6.64 -4.24 20.00
CA ASN A 69 -6.16 -3.40 21.10
C ASN A 69 -4.63 -3.29 21.08
N ARG A 70 -3.91 -4.40 20.80
CA ARG A 70 -2.45 -4.39 20.52
C ARG A 70 -2.14 -3.40 19.39
N TYR A 71 -2.92 -3.42 18.32
CA TYR A 71 -2.72 -2.55 17.15
C TYR A 71 -3.03 -1.07 17.41
N ARG A 72 -4.11 -0.77 18.14
CA ARG A 72 -4.48 0.61 18.51
C ARG A 72 -3.46 1.23 19.45
N GLY A 73 -2.81 0.41 20.26
CA GLY A 73 -1.92 0.86 21.33
C GLY A 73 -2.71 1.40 22.53
N GLY A 74 -2.00 1.74 23.61
CA GLY A 74 -2.59 2.27 24.84
C GLY A 74 -1.65 2.20 26.04
N GLU A 75 -2.11 2.68 27.18
CA GLU A 75 -1.38 2.60 28.45
C GLU A 75 -1.14 1.12 28.81
N GLY A 76 0.11 0.74 29.08
CA GLY A 76 0.49 -0.65 29.41
C GLY A 76 0.82 -1.58 28.23
N GLN A 77 0.88 -1.07 26.99
CA GLN A 77 1.33 -1.88 25.85
C GLN A 77 2.87 -1.95 25.77
N ASN A 78 3.41 -3.17 25.81
CA ASN A 78 4.84 -3.51 25.87
C ASN A 78 5.61 -3.31 24.54
N GLY A 79 5.55 -2.10 23.97
CA GLY A 79 6.47 -1.70 22.90
C GLY A 79 6.35 -2.45 21.57
N GLU A 80 5.28 -3.22 21.34
CA GLU A 80 5.03 -3.79 20.01
C GLU A 80 4.77 -2.68 19.00
N THR A 81 5.64 -2.57 17.99
CA THR A 81 5.45 -1.58 16.93
C THR A 81 4.28 -2.00 16.04
N LYS A 82 3.49 -1.03 15.55
CA LYS A 82 2.44 -1.29 14.54
C LYS A 82 2.97 -2.07 13.34
N GLN A 83 4.22 -1.81 12.94
CA GLN A 83 4.89 -2.53 11.86
C GLN A 83 5.04 -4.03 12.15
N THR A 84 5.29 -4.43 13.40
CA THR A 84 5.36 -5.85 13.80
C THR A 84 4.00 -6.52 13.60
N LEU A 85 2.92 -5.87 14.05
CA LEU A 85 1.55 -6.39 13.92
C LEU A 85 1.09 -6.44 12.45
N GLU A 86 1.47 -5.44 11.65
CA GLU A 86 1.21 -5.45 10.21
C GLU A 86 1.92 -6.60 9.48
N ARG A 87 3.13 -6.97 9.94
CA ARG A 87 3.85 -8.15 9.44
C ARG A 87 3.16 -9.45 9.86
N GLU A 88 2.66 -9.52 11.09
CA GLU A 88 1.89 -10.67 11.59
C GLU A 88 0.67 -10.93 10.69
N VAL A 89 -0.11 -9.88 10.41
CA VAL A 89 -1.27 -9.97 9.49
C VAL A 89 -0.83 -10.32 8.06
N SER A 90 0.26 -9.73 7.57
CA SER A 90 0.82 -10.04 6.25
C SER A 90 1.21 -11.51 6.14
N SER A 91 1.75 -12.12 7.20
CA SER A 91 2.06 -13.54 7.26
C SER A 91 0.78 -14.36 7.25
N ALA A 92 -0.18 -14.03 8.12
CA ALA A 92 -1.47 -14.75 8.20
C ALA A 92 -2.22 -14.77 6.85
N ILE A 93 -2.16 -13.67 6.08
CA ILE A 93 -2.73 -13.64 4.72
C ILE A 93 -1.97 -14.59 3.77
N GLY A 94 -0.65 -14.64 3.84
CA GLY A 94 0.15 -15.59 3.05
C GLY A 94 -0.15 -17.05 3.42
N ASP A 95 -0.27 -17.34 4.70
CA ASP A 95 -0.53 -18.68 5.24
C ASP A 95 -1.93 -19.19 4.91
N SER A 96 -2.87 -18.28 4.60
CA SER A 96 -4.26 -18.62 4.24
C SER A 96 -4.45 -19.12 2.80
N GLY A 97 -3.39 -19.14 1.97
CA GLY A 97 -3.46 -19.58 0.57
C GLY A 97 -4.03 -18.53 -0.40
N VAL A 98 -4.17 -17.28 0.04
CA VAL A 98 -4.53 -16.14 -0.83
C VAL A 98 -3.41 -15.88 -1.84
N MET A 99 -3.75 -15.86 -3.14
CA MET A 99 -2.75 -15.67 -4.20
C MET A 99 -2.13 -14.27 -4.20
N THR A 100 -2.85 -13.28 -3.65
CA THR A 100 -2.42 -11.89 -3.64
C THR A 100 -1.63 -11.57 -2.37
N ALA A 101 -0.30 -11.52 -2.47
CA ALA A 101 0.53 -11.04 -1.38
C ALA A 101 0.18 -9.58 -0.99
N ARG A 102 -0.11 -9.35 0.29
CA ARG A 102 -0.38 -8.02 0.85
C ARG A 102 0.80 -7.59 1.70
N THR A 103 1.48 -6.51 1.34
CA THR A 103 2.62 -6.02 2.13
C THR A 103 2.15 -5.35 3.42
N PRO A 104 2.97 -5.31 4.49
CA PRO A 104 2.61 -4.68 5.76
C PRO A 104 2.07 -3.24 5.62
N ARG A 105 2.73 -2.43 4.78
CA ARG A 105 2.29 -1.06 4.46
C ARG A 105 0.87 -0.99 3.88
N VAL A 106 0.53 -1.96 3.02
CA VAL A 106 -0.78 -2.05 2.36
C VAL A 106 -1.84 -2.55 3.34
N VAL A 107 -1.47 -3.43 4.29
CA VAL A 107 -2.31 -3.82 5.43
C VAL A 107 -2.63 -2.62 6.33
N MET A 108 -1.62 -1.86 6.74
CA MET A 108 -1.81 -0.62 7.53
C MET A 108 -2.82 0.32 6.86
N SER A 109 -2.61 0.59 5.58
CA SER A 109 -3.47 1.47 4.80
C SER A 109 -4.92 0.95 4.75
N LYS A 110 -5.09 -0.37 4.69
CA LYS A 110 -6.41 -1.01 4.69
C LYS A 110 -7.09 -0.92 6.05
N ILE A 111 -6.36 -1.12 7.15
CA ILE A 111 -6.90 -0.97 8.52
C ILE A 111 -7.37 0.46 8.73
N LEU A 112 -6.57 1.46 8.37
CA LEU A 112 -6.95 2.88 8.47
C LEU A 112 -8.24 3.20 7.68
N ALA A 113 -8.35 2.66 6.47
CA ALA A 113 -9.56 2.84 5.66
C ALA A 113 -10.79 2.16 6.29
N LEU A 114 -10.63 0.97 6.89
CA LEU A 114 -11.70 0.28 7.60
C LEU A 114 -12.16 1.09 8.82
N GLU A 115 -11.22 1.54 9.67
CA GLU A 115 -11.55 2.38 10.81
C GLU A 115 -12.26 3.68 10.41
N ALA A 116 -11.81 4.33 9.33
CA ALA A 116 -12.45 5.54 8.82
C ALA A 116 -13.89 5.28 8.34
N SER A 117 -14.11 4.19 7.60
CA SER A 117 -15.45 3.80 7.15
C SER A 117 -16.38 3.46 8.31
N PHE A 118 -15.86 2.79 9.35
CA PHE A 118 -16.62 2.47 10.55
C PHE A 118 -17.01 3.74 11.31
N ARG A 119 -16.06 4.66 11.54
CA ARG A 119 -16.33 5.96 12.18
C ARG A 119 -17.37 6.75 11.39
N ALA A 120 -17.22 6.88 10.08
CA ALA A 120 -18.20 7.59 9.24
C ALA A 120 -19.60 6.97 9.32
N THR A 121 -19.70 5.63 9.34
CA THR A 121 -20.99 4.94 9.46
C THR A 121 -21.59 5.12 10.87
N SER A 122 -20.75 5.07 11.91
CA SER A 122 -21.16 5.33 13.30
C SER A 122 -21.63 6.77 13.47
N ASP A 123 -20.91 7.74 12.91
CA ASP A 123 -21.27 9.16 12.94
C ASP A 123 -22.57 9.39 12.17
N TRP A 124 -22.77 8.72 11.03
CA TRP A 124 -24.04 8.77 10.28
C TRP A 124 -25.20 8.17 11.08
N LEU A 125 -24.98 7.06 11.79
CA LEU A 125 -26.01 6.45 12.63
C LEU A 125 -26.37 7.32 13.83
N ASN A 126 -25.38 7.96 14.45
CA ASN A 126 -25.56 8.78 15.66
C ASN A 126 -26.07 10.20 15.35
N ASN A 127 -25.67 10.78 14.22
CA ASN A 127 -26.23 12.04 13.72
C ASN A 127 -27.45 11.71 12.88
N THR A 128 -28.64 11.67 13.50
CA THR A 128 -29.96 11.55 12.85
C THR A 128 -30.07 12.42 11.58
N GLY A 129 -29.68 11.89 10.42
CA GLY A 129 -29.94 12.43 9.08
C GLY A 129 -29.59 13.90 8.79
N GLN A 130 -28.92 14.64 9.67
CA GLN A 130 -28.62 16.06 9.41
C GLN A 130 -27.58 16.17 8.28
N GLY A 131 -28.06 16.59 7.10
CA GLY A 131 -27.24 16.83 5.92
C GLY A 131 -27.35 15.77 4.81
N VAL A 132 -28.22 14.77 4.94
CA VAL A 132 -28.51 13.84 3.82
C VAL A 132 -29.52 14.51 2.88
N GLN A 133 -29.04 15.04 1.75
CA GLN A 133 -29.91 15.41 0.63
C GLN A 133 -30.00 14.20 -0.32
N ASN A 134 -31.24 13.82 -0.67
CA ASN A 134 -31.57 12.77 -1.63
C ASN A 134 -31.25 13.16 -3.07
#